data_AF-A0A1K2HJG6-F1
#
_entry.id   AF-A0A1K2HJG6-F1
#
_cell.length_a   1.000
_cell.length_b   1.000
_cell.length_c   1.000
_cell.angle_alpha   90.00
_cell.angle_beta   90.00
_cell.angle_gamma   90.00
#
_symmetry.space_group_name_H-M   'P 1'
#
loop_
_entity.id
_entity.type
_entity.pdbx_description
1 polymer ?
#
loop_
_entity_poly.entity_id
_entity_poly.type
_entity_poly.pdbx_seq_one_letter_code
_entity_poly.pdbx_strand_id
1 'polypeptide(L)'
;MTKQTFDDLINQINTVSKDVQRERGTLFEKLTLAYLKNEPTYKSLYQNVWLLSEVPESYGIPKKDTGVDLVAEQKNGDLVAIQAKFYTNKVAKAEINSFVAELGKSYYQRGLIVSTMDDWNSNARETIDQNEKGIEIIGLSDLRNSQIDWSQFNFERPENVVVKKPKKLRDYQQTAKENALAHFKENDRGQLIMAPGTGKTFTSLKISEALSKDKDGPFKVLYLVPSIQLLT
;
A
#
# COMPACT_ATOMS: atom_id res chain seq x y z
N MET A 1 -0.54 15.78 -26.81
CA MET A 1 -1.55 15.17 -25.94
C MET A 1 -1.00 15.20 -24.53
N THR A 2 -1.67 15.91 -23.62
CA THR A 2 -1.32 15.94 -22.20
C THR A 2 -1.47 14.53 -21.65
N LYS A 3 -0.42 13.98 -21.03
CA LYS A 3 -0.49 12.66 -20.39
C LYS A 3 -1.41 12.77 -19.18
N GLN A 4 -2.37 11.85 -19.08
CA GLN A 4 -3.25 11.73 -17.93
C GLN A 4 -2.44 11.62 -16.64
N THR A 5 -2.86 12.32 -15.61
CA THR A 5 -2.29 12.28 -14.26
C THR A 5 -3.23 11.57 -13.30
N PHE A 6 -2.75 11.28 -12.09
CA PHE A 6 -3.62 10.74 -11.04
C PHE A 6 -4.78 11.70 -10.71
N ASP A 7 -4.54 13.00 -10.77
CA ASP A 7 -5.56 14.02 -10.46
C ASP A 7 -6.66 14.02 -11.52
N ASP A 8 -6.31 13.76 -12.78
CA ASP A 8 -7.27 13.58 -13.86
C ASP A 8 -8.15 12.35 -13.62
N LEU A 9 -7.61 11.24 -13.07
CA LEU A 9 -8.40 10.07 -12.70
C LEU A 9 -9.40 10.38 -11.57
N ILE A 10 -8.97 11.10 -10.54
CA ILE A 10 -9.85 11.50 -9.43
C ILE A 10 -10.95 12.45 -9.93
N ASN A 11 -10.61 13.40 -10.80
CA ASN A 11 -11.59 14.27 -11.45
C ASN A 11 -12.53 13.51 -12.38
N GLN A 12 -12.04 12.47 -13.08
CA GLN A 12 -12.85 11.59 -13.89
C GLN A 12 -13.87 10.82 -13.03
N ILE A 13 -13.49 10.32 -11.85
CA ILE A 13 -14.45 9.72 -10.90
C ILE A 13 -15.57 10.73 -10.57
N ASN A 14 -15.21 11.98 -10.27
CA ASN A 14 -16.20 13.02 -9.97
C ASN A 14 -17.15 13.30 -11.15
N THR A 15 -16.62 13.33 -12.37
CA THR A 15 -17.34 13.72 -13.60
C THR A 15 -18.23 12.59 -14.13
N VAL A 16 -17.67 11.38 -14.26
CA VAL A 16 -18.37 10.20 -14.79
C VAL A 16 -19.54 9.84 -13.91
N SER A 17 -19.37 9.96 -12.60
CA SER A 17 -20.40 9.60 -11.64
C SER A 17 -21.59 10.55 -11.61
N LYS A 18 -21.56 11.70 -12.32
CA LYS A 18 -22.64 12.72 -12.33
C LYS A 18 -23.19 13.04 -10.93
N ASP A 19 -22.31 13.16 -9.94
CA ASP A 19 -22.64 13.36 -8.52
C ASP A 19 -23.40 12.21 -7.82
N VAL A 20 -23.51 11.03 -8.45
CA VAL A 20 -24.03 9.80 -7.84
C VAL A 20 -22.95 9.18 -6.96
N GLN A 21 -23.11 9.32 -5.65
CA GLN A 21 -22.14 8.84 -4.65
C GLN A 21 -21.84 7.34 -4.77
N ARG A 22 -22.84 6.53 -5.17
CA ARG A 22 -22.66 5.09 -5.36
C ARG A 22 -21.70 4.77 -6.50
N GLU A 23 -21.78 5.49 -7.61
CA GLU A 23 -20.87 5.28 -8.75
C GLU A 23 -19.44 5.71 -8.41
N ARG A 24 -19.28 6.80 -7.64
CA ARG A 24 -17.97 7.21 -7.10
C ARG A 24 -17.33 6.12 -6.25
N GLY A 25 -18.12 5.52 -5.36
CA GLY A 25 -17.71 4.40 -4.53
C GLY A 25 -17.16 3.24 -5.36
N THR A 26 -17.97 2.73 -6.30
CA THR A 26 -17.57 1.60 -7.16
C THR A 26 -16.29 1.87 -7.96
N LEU A 27 -16.11 3.08 -8.52
CA LEU A 27 -14.89 3.42 -9.25
C LEU A 27 -13.68 3.49 -8.31
N PHE A 28 -13.85 4.05 -7.11
CA PHE A 28 -12.78 4.13 -6.13
C PHE A 28 -12.39 2.76 -5.55
N GLU A 29 -13.35 1.86 -5.37
CA GLU A 29 -13.11 0.45 -5.02
C GLU A 29 -12.22 -0.23 -6.07
N LYS A 30 -12.51 -0.03 -7.36
CA LYS A 30 -11.69 -0.56 -8.46
C LYS A 30 -10.27 0.00 -8.46
N LEU A 31 -10.12 1.31 -8.21
CA LEU A 31 -8.80 1.95 -8.07
C LEU A 31 -8.03 1.36 -6.89
N THR A 32 -8.70 1.16 -5.75
CA THR A 32 -8.12 0.56 -4.55
C THR A 32 -7.72 -0.89 -4.78
N LEU A 33 -8.56 -1.67 -5.44
CA LEU A 33 -8.25 -3.06 -5.82
C LEU A 33 -7.01 -3.12 -6.73
N ALA A 34 -6.95 -2.24 -7.74
CA ALA A 34 -5.80 -2.12 -8.64
C ALA A 34 -4.53 -1.75 -7.87
N TYR A 35 -4.62 -0.83 -6.92
CA TYR A 35 -3.53 -0.43 -6.05
C TYR A 35 -3.00 -1.60 -5.20
N LEU A 36 -3.86 -2.25 -4.43
CA LEU A 36 -3.46 -3.32 -3.50
C LEU A 36 -2.90 -4.56 -4.21
N LYS A 37 -3.35 -4.84 -5.44
CA LYS A 37 -2.84 -5.97 -6.24
C LYS A 37 -1.48 -5.70 -6.90
N ASN A 38 -1.11 -4.44 -7.13
CA ASN A 38 0.02 -4.09 -7.99
C ASN A 38 1.13 -3.28 -7.31
N GLU A 39 0.81 -2.54 -6.25
CA GLU A 39 1.83 -1.83 -5.46
C GLU A 39 2.77 -2.87 -4.82
N PRO A 40 4.10 -2.81 -5.06
CA PRO A 40 5.02 -3.88 -4.67
C PRO A 40 4.97 -4.29 -3.19
N THR A 41 4.74 -3.33 -2.28
CA THR A 41 4.60 -3.59 -0.84
C THR A 41 3.40 -4.49 -0.56
N TYR A 42 2.21 -4.12 -1.05
CA TYR A 42 0.98 -4.87 -0.82
C TYR A 42 0.92 -6.17 -1.61
N LYS A 43 1.46 -6.20 -2.83
CA LYS A 43 1.63 -7.44 -3.61
C LYS A 43 2.53 -8.45 -2.91
N SER A 44 3.47 -7.99 -2.10
CA SER A 44 4.34 -8.86 -1.31
C SER A 44 3.66 -9.33 -0.03
N LEU A 45 2.75 -8.54 0.55
CA LEU A 45 2.02 -8.82 1.77
C LEU A 45 0.81 -9.74 1.55
N TYR A 46 -0.03 -9.41 0.57
CA TYR A 46 -1.27 -10.11 0.29
C TYR A 46 -1.07 -11.24 -0.72
N GLN A 47 -1.68 -12.38 -0.41
CA GLN A 47 -1.81 -13.50 -1.34
C GLN A 47 -2.93 -13.22 -2.34
N ASN A 48 -4.07 -12.70 -1.85
CA ASN A 48 -5.24 -12.39 -2.66
C ASN A 48 -5.92 -11.11 -2.17
N VAL A 49 -6.61 -10.41 -3.08
CA VAL A 49 -7.45 -9.25 -2.77
C VAL A 49 -8.70 -9.30 -3.65
N TRP A 50 -9.86 -9.07 -3.05
CA TRP A 50 -11.16 -9.14 -3.72
C TRP A 50 -12.06 -7.97 -3.34
N LEU A 51 -13.03 -7.68 -4.20
CA LEU A 51 -14.24 -6.97 -3.77
C LEU A 51 -15.01 -7.87 -2.80
N LEU A 52 -15.75 -7.30 -1.85
CA LEU A 52 -16.53 -8.09 -0.88
C LEU A 52 -17.48 -9.10 -1.56
N SER A 53 -18.07 -8.71 -2.71
CA SER A 53 -18.97 -9.57 -3.50
C SER A 53 -18.28 -10.79 -4.14
N GLU A 54 -16.96 -10.73 -4.31
CA GLU A 54 -16.14 -11.73 -5.00
C GLU A 54 -15.38 -12.65 -4.02
N VAL A 55 -15.47 -12.39 -2.71
CA VAL A 55 -14.85 -13.24 -1.69
C VAL A 55 -15.37 -14.68 -1.82
N PRO A 56 -14.48 -15.70 -1.83
CA PRO A 56 -14.89 -17.10 -1.89
C PRO A 56 -15.79 -17.50 -0.72
N GLU A 57 -16.82 -18.30 -1.00
CA GLU A 57 -17.80 -18.74 0.02
C GLU A 57 -17.16 -19.56 1.14
N SER A 58 -16.00 -20.19 0.89
CA SER A 58 -15.23 -20.95 1.87
C SER A 58 -14.81 -20.15 3.10
N TYR A 59 -14.70 -18.82 2.99
CA TYR A 59 -14.37 -17.94 4.12
C TYR A 59 -15.60 -17.59 4.98
N GLY A 60 -16.82 -17.91 4.54
CA GLY A 60 -18.05 -17.65 5.29
C GLY A 60 -18.38 -16.17 5.50
N ILE A 61 -17.77 -15.26 4.71
CA ILE A 61 -17.99 -13.81 4.83
C ILE A 61 -19.30 -13.42 4.12
N PRO A 62 -20.27 -12.80 4.83
CA PRO A 62 -21.48 -12.30 4.19
C PRO A 62 -21.19 -11.22 3.15
N LYS A 63 -21.78 -11.34 1.96
CA LYS A 63 -21.62 -10.38 0.84
C LYS A 63 -22.54 -9.15 0.97
N LYS A 64 -22.94 -8.79 2.19
CA LYS A 64 -23.82 -7.66 2.46
C LYS A 64 -22.97 -6.44 2.78
N ASP A 65 -23.43 -5.26 2.37
CA ASP A 65 -22.75 -4.01 2.73
C ASP A 65 -22.88 -3.77 4.24
N THR A 66 -21.82 -4.09 4.97
CA THR A 66 -21.65 -3.83 6.40
C THR A 66 -20.55 -2.79 6.65
N GLY A 67 -20.17 -2.02 5.62
CA GLY A 67 -19.10 -1.01 5.70
C GLY A 67 -17.72 -1.51 5.29
N VAL A 68 -17.58 -2.79 4.90
CA VAL A 68 -16.38 -3.35 4.27
C VAL A 68 -16.62 -3.40 2.75
N ASP A 69 -15.70 -2.83 1.99
CA ASP A 69 -15.82 -2.76 0.52
C ASP A 69 -14.92 -3.82 -0.15
N LEU A 70 -13.75 -4.10 0.43
CA LEU A 70 -12.78 -5.08 -0.05
C LEU A 70 -12.30 -6.01 1.09
N VAL A 71 -11.79 -7.18 0.71
CA VAL A 71 -11.12 -8.12 1.63
C VAL A 71 -9.79 -8.53 1.03
N ALA A 72 -8.74 -8.53 1.85
CA ALA A 72 -7.45 -9.09 1.49
C ALA A 72 -7.10 -10.28 2.37
N GLU A 73 -6.50 -11.30 1.76
CA GLU A 73 -5.88 -12.43 2.44
C GLU A 73 -4.37 -12.22 2.44
N GLN A 74 -3.77 -12.16 3.62
CA GLN A 74 -2.32 -12.14 3.78
C GLN A 74 -1.72 -13.53 3.52
N LYS A 75 -0.43 -13.59 3.21
CA LYS A 75 0.27 -14.86 2.96
C LYS A 75 0.30 -15.83 4.15
N ASN A 76 0.04 -15.33 5.36
CA ASN A 76 -0.10 -16.15 6.56
C ASN A 76 -1.53 -16.71 6.77
N GLY A 77 -2.49 -16.37 5.90
CA GLY A 77 -3.89 -16.77 5.98
C GLY A 77 -4.80 -15.78 6.70
N ASP A 78 -4.24 -14.71 7.30
CA ASP A 78 -5.05 -13.70 7.99
C ASP A 78 -5.86 -12.87 7.00
N LEU A 79 -7.11 -12.57 7.36
CA LEU A 79 -7.98 -11.70 6.58
C LEU A 79 -7.95 -10.27 7.11
N VAL A 80 -7.86 -9.33 6.18
CA VAL A 80 -7.89 -7.90 6.44
C VAL A 80 -9.17 -7.33 5.87
N ALA A 81 -9.96 -6.67 6.73
CA ALA A 81 -11.13 -5.91 6.30
C ALA A 81 -10.67 -4.58 5.70
N ILE A 82 -11.16 -4.25 4.52
CA ILE A 82 -10.74 -3.03 3.81
C ILE A 82 -11.96 -2.16 3.50
N GLN A 83 -11.92 -0.92 3.95
CA GLN A 83 -12.89 0.10 3.57
C GLN A 83 -12.26 1.05 2.55
N ALA A 84 -12.90 1.23 1.40
CA ALA A 84 -12.48 2.13 0.34
C ALA A 84 -13.53 3.22 0.16
N LYS A 85 -13.30 4.39 0.74
CA LYS A 85 -14.27 5.48 0.74
C LYS A 85 -13.78 6.72 0.01
N PHE A 86 -14.59 7.14 -0.95
CA PHE A 86 -14.44 8.40 -1.67
C PHE A 86 -15.16 9.51 -0.88
N TYR A 87 -14.41 10.20 -0.01
CA TYR A 87 -14.91 11.33 0.76
C TYR A 87 -14.61 12.65 0.05
N THR A 88 -15.56 13.58 0.10
CA THR A 88 -15.38 14.98 -0.33
C THR A 88 -15.25 15.94 0.86
N ASN A 89 -15.56 15.47 2.07
CA ASN A 89 -15.56 16.23 3.30
C ASN A 89 -14.67 15.54 4.35
N LYS A 90 -14.40 16.26 5.45
CA LYS A 90 -13.71 15.73 6.62
C LYS A 90 -14.36 14.43 7.11
N VAL A 91 -13.55 13.41 7.37
CA VAL A 91 -14.03 12.11 7.84
C VAL A 91 -14.35 12.19 9.33
N ALA A 92 -15.58 11.83 9.70
CA ALA A 92 -16.02 11.76 11.08
C ALA A 92 -16.20 10.29 11.54
N LYS A 93 -16.54 10.13 12.83
CA LYS A 93 -16.68 8.81 13.44
C LYS A 93 -17.86 8.03 12.87
N ALA A 94 -18.93 8.73 12.47
CA ALA A 94 -20.14 8.08 11.95
C ALA A 94 -19.85 7.26 10.68
N GLU A 95 -18.93 7.74 9.86
CA GLU A 95 -18.55 7.17 8.57
C GLU A 95 -17.74 5.88 8.70
N ILE A 96 -17.08 5.66 9.84
CA ILE A 96 -16.26 4.46 10.12
C ILE A 96 -16.93 3.48 11.08
N ASN A 97 -18.04 3.85 11.73
CA ASN A 97 -18.68 3.00 12.75
C ASN A 97 -19.08 1.62 12.22
N SER A 98 -19.65 1.55 11.01
CA SER A 98 -20.05 0.28 10.39
C SER A 98 -18.84 -0.61 10.12
N PHE A 99 -17.78 -0.04 9.55
CA PHE A 99 -16.52 -0.73 9.31
C PHE A 99 -15.90 -1.29 10.59
N VAL A 100 -15.82 -0.48 11.65
CA VAL A 100 -15.24 -0.90 12.93
C VAL A 100 -16.07 -2.03 13.56
N ALA A 101 -17.40 -1.96 13.46
CA ALA A 101 -18.29 -3.01 13.96
C ALA A 101 -18.11 -4.34 13.20
N GLU A 102 -17.96 -4.27 11.87
CA GLU A 102 -17.70 -5.45 11.04
C GLU A 102 -16.27 -6.01 11.25
N LEU A 103 -15.27 -5.13 11.40
CA LEU A 103 -13.90 -5.52 11.74
C LEU A 103 -13.84 -6.30 13.06
N GLY A 104 -14.76 -6.06 14.00
CA GLY A 104 -14.87 -6.79 15.27
C GLY A 104 -15.09 -8.31 15.12
N LYS A 105 -15.54 -8.79 13.96
CA LYS A 105 -15.82 -10.23 13.72
C LYS A 105 -14.55 -11.08 13.79
N SER A 106 -14.65 -12.29 14.31
CA SER A 106 -13.48 -13.16 14.59
C SER A 106 -12.67 -13.55 13.35
N TYR A 107 -13.28 -13.53 12.16
CA TYR A 107 -12.60 -13.86 10.91
C TYR A 107 -11.69 -12.76 10.38
N TYR A 108 -11.82 -11.51 10.84
CA TYR A 108 -10.88 -10.44 10.50
C TYR A 108 -9.82 -10.24 11.59
N GLN A 109 -8.57 -10.06 11.18
CA GLN A 109 -7.45 -9.86 12.10
C GLN A 109 -6.98 -8.41 12.14
N ARG A 110 -7.14 -7.64 11.05
CA ARG A 110 -6.73 -6.23 10.94
C ARG A 110 -7.66 -5.45 10.03
N GLY A 111 -7.62 -4.13 10.14
CA GLY A 111 -8.34 -3.21 9.27
C GLY A 111 -7.43 -2.34 8.41
N LEU A 112 -7.89 -2.00 7.21
CA LEU A 112 -7.27 -0.98 6.36
C LEU A 112 -8.36 -0.01 5.87
N ILE A 113 -8.14 1.28 6.01
CA ILE A 113 -9.01 2.30 5.43
C ILE A 113 -8.25 3.03 4.33
N VAL A 114 -8.83 3.05 3.13
CA VAL A 114 -8.34 3.81 1.99
C VAL A 114 -9.29 4.98 1.77
N SER A 115 -8.73 6.19 1.87
CA SER A 115 -9.50 7.44 1.88
C SER A 115 -8.94 8.44 0.87
N THR A 116 -9.84 9.16 0.20
CA THR A 116 -9.47 10.34 -0.61
C THR A 116 -9.25 11.61 0.23
N MET A 117 -9.51 11.55 1.53
CA MET A 117 -9.38 12.66 2.47
C MET A 117 -8.40 12.35 3.59
N ASP A 118 -7.48 13.28 3.81
CA ASP A 118 -6.45 13.22 4.85
C ASP A 118 -6.90 13.96 6.14
N ASP A 119 -8.00 14.73 6.08
CA ASP A 119 -8.56 15.40 7.26
C ASP A 119 -9.60 14.51 7.97
N TRP A 120 -9.29 14.18 9.22
CA TRP A 120 -10.06 13.29 10.09
C TRP A 120 -10.33 14.03 11.40
N ASN A 121 -11.53 13.88 11.94
CA ASN A 121 -11.82 14.46 13.26
C ASN A 121 -11.13 13.66 14.39
N SER A 122 -11.02 14.28 15.56
CA SER A 122 -10.35 13.67 16.72
C SER A 122 -10.95 12.33 17.12
N ASN A 123 -12.28 12.24 17.11
CA ASN A 123 -13.00 11.03 17.52
C ASN A 123 -12.76 9.86 16.56
N ALA A 124 -12.65 10.13 15.26
CA ALA A 124 -12.36 9.11 14.25
C ALA A 124 -10.92 8.62 14.38
N ARG A 125 -9.95 9.54 14.56
CA ARG A 125 -8.55 9.20 14.82
C ARG A 125 -8.39 8.36 16.08
N GLU A 126 -9.00 8.79 17.19
CA GLU A 126 -8.97 8.05 18.45
C GLU A 126 -9.56 6.64 18.31
N THR A 127 -10.67 6.49 17.57
CA THR A 127 -11.30 5.18 17.33
C THR A 127 -10.37 4.25 16.53
N ILE A 128 -9.60 4.79 15.60
CA ILE A 128 -8.62 4.04 14.79
C ILE A 128 -7.41 3.65 15.64
N ASP A 129 -6.83 4.62 16.36
CA ASP A 129 -5.61 4.44 17.16
C ASP A 129 -5.81 3.47 18.33
N GLN A 130 -7.01 3.46 18.93
CA GLN A 130 -7.35 2.58 20.07
C GLN A 130 -7.92 1.22 19.64
N ASN A 131 -8.09 0.96 18.34
CA ASN A 131 -8.66 -0.31 17.90
C ASN A 131 -7.67 -1.47 18.13
N GLU A 132 -8.08 -2.46 18.92
CA GLU A 132 -7.22 -3.59 19.33
C GLU A 132 -6.71 -4.43 18.14
N LYS A 133 -7.48 -4.50 17.05
CA LYS A 133 -7.07 -5.24 15.84
C LYS A 133 -6.07 -4.48 14.99
N GLY A 134 -5.88 -3.19 15.26
CA GLY A 134 -5.08 -2.28 14.46
C GLY A 134 -5.79 -1.91 13.15
N ILE A 135 -5.84 -0.61 12.88
CA ILE A 135 -6.37 -0.07 11.63
C ILE A 135 -5.30 0.82 11.00
N GLU A 136 -4.93 0.51 9.77
CA GLU A 136 -4.02 1.31 8.95
C GLU A 136 -4.80 2.24 8.03
N ILE A 137 -4.22 3.40 7.69
CA ILE A 137 -4.83 4.38 6.77
C ILE A 137 -3.92 4.58 5.57
N ILE A 138 -4.50 4.53 4.37
CA ILE A 138 -3.88 4.94 3.12
C ILE A 138 -4.62 6.18 2.62
N GLY A 139 -3.87 7.27 2.45
CA GLY A 139 -4.40 8.53 1.96
C GLY A 139 -4.27 8.70 0.44
N LEU A 140 -4.79 9.82 -0.06
CA LEU A 140 -4.71 10.16 -1.47
C LEU A 140 -3.26 10.34 -1.94
N SER A 141 -2.40 10.86 -1.05
CA SER A 141 -0.99 11.09 -1.32
C SER A 141 -0.20 9.79 -1.52
N ASP A 142 -0.53 8.73 -0.77
CA ASP A 142 0.08 7.41 -0.90
C ASP A 142 -0.28 6.76 -2.25
N LEU A 143 -1.55 6.87 -2.64
CA LEU A 143 -2.02 6.40 -3.95
C LEU A 143 -1.32 7.16 -5.08
N ARG A 144 -1.25 8.50 -5.00
CA ARG A 144 -0.61 9.36 -6.01
C ARG A 144 0.88 9.05 -6.17
N ASN A 145 1.59 8.83 -5.06
CA ASN A 145 3.04 8.61 -5.05
C ASN A 145 3.48 7.14 -5.22
N SER A 146 2.51 6.25 -5.43
CA SER A 146 2.73 4.83 -5.63
C SER A 146 3.62 4.49 -6.83
N GLN A 147 4.03 3.22 -6.89
CA GLN A 147 4.79 2.68 -7.99
C GLN A 147 3.91 2.40 -9.21
N ILE A 148 2.60 2.62 -9.16
CA ILE A 148 1.71 2.49 -10.32
C ILE A 148 1.87 3.69 -11.27
N ASP A 149 1.91 3.42 -12.56
CA ASP A 149 1.84 4.42 -13.61
C ASP A 149 0.38 4.74 -13.95
N TRP A 150 -0.19 5.64 -13.16
CA TRP A 150 -1.57 6.12 -13.32
C TRP A 150 -1.86 6.76 -14.68
N SER A 151 -0.84 7.19 -15.43
CA SER A 151 -1.03 7.76 -16.77
C SER A 151 -1.46 6.72 -17.82
N GLN A 152 -1.33 5.43 -17.51
CA GLN A 152 -1.73 4.31 -18.36
C GLN A 152 -2.94 3.56 -17.79
N PHE A 153 -3.43 3.94 -16.61
CA PHE A 153 -4.56 3.28 -15.97
C PHE A 153 -5.88 3.70 -16.61
N ASN A 154 -6.80 2.75 -16.79
CA ASN A 154 -8.13 3.01 -17.34
C ASN A 154 -9.19 2.20 -16.58
N PHE A 155 -10.26 2.86 -16.13
CA PHE A 155 -11.38 2.24 -15.40
C PHE A 155 -12.17 1.20 -16.21
N GLU A 156 -12.09 1.22 -17.54
CA GLU A 156 -12.68 0.19 -18.40
C GLU A 156 -11.87 -1.12 -18.42
N ARG A 157 -10.59 -1.03 -18.07
CA ARG A 157 -9.64 -2.17 -18.03
C ARG A 157 -8.81 -2.15 -16.75
N PRO A 158 -9.47 -2.19 -15.57
CA PRO A 158 -8.82 -1.99 -14.27
C PRO A 158 -7.77 -3.07 -13.95
N GLU A 159 -7.81 -4.22 -14.61
CA GLU A 159 -6.85 -5.31 -14.50
C GLU A 159 -5.50 -5.01 -15.17
N ASN A 160 -5.46 -4.09 -16.14
CA ASN A 160 -4.26 -3.75 -16.91
C ASN A 160 -3.48 -2.60 -16.24
N VAL A 161 -2.88 -2.91 -15.10
CA VAL A 161 -2.08 -1.94 -14.33
C VAL A 161 -0.61 -2.02 -14.73
N VAL A 162 -0.03 -0.87 -15.07
CA VAL A 162 1.40 -0.76 -15.37
C VAL A 162 2.12 -0.26 -14.13
N VAL A 163 3.12 -1.02 -13.67
CA VAL A 163 4.01 -0.61 -12.57
C VAL A 163 5.24 0.08 -13.16
N LYS A 164 5.60 1.25 -12.60
CA LYS A 164 6.79 2.02 -12.94
C LYS A 164 8.03 1.14 -12.87
N LYS A 165 8.96 1.37 -13.78
CA LYS A 165 10.22 0.61 -13.83
C LYS A 165 10.97 0.76 -12.50
N PRO A 166 11.47 -0.35 -11.93
CA PRO A 166 12.26 -0.29 -10.72
C PRO A 166 13.54 0.52 -10.96
N LYS A 167 14.06 1.13 -9.89
CA LYS A 167 15.31 1.87 -9.94
C LYS A 167 16.45 0.94 -10.39
N LYS A 168 17.28 1.43 -11.30
CA LYS A 168 18.52 0.76 -11.71
C LYS A 168 19.69 1.35 -10.94
N LEU A 169 20.66 0.51 -10.58
CA LEU A 169 21.92 0.98 -10.02
C LEU A 169 22.64 1.88 -11.02
N ARG A 170 23.22 2.97 -10.50
CA ARG A 170 24.18 3.80 -11.21
C ARG A 170 25.61 3.30 -10.94
N ASP A 171 26.56 3.72 -11.76
CA ASP A 171 27.95 3.25 -11.71
C ASP A 171 28.58 3.41 -10.31
N TYR A 172 28.43 4.57 -9.68
CA TYR A 172 28.96 4.80 -8.32
C TYR A 172 28.29 3.91 -7.25
N GLN A 173 27.02 3.52 -7.44
CA GLN A 173 26.32 2.61 -6.53
C GLN A 173 26.76 1.16 -6.77
N GLN A 174 27.09 0.81 -8.02
CA GLN A 174 27.70 -0.47 -8.37
C GLN A 174 29.08 -0.61 -7.71
N THR A 175 29.93 0.43 -7.79
CA THR A 175 31.22 0.47 -7.08
C THR A 175 31.03 0.34 -5.56
N ALA A 176 30.06 1.05 -4.98
CA ALA A 176 29.76 0.92 -3.55
C ALA A 176 29.38 -0.52 -3.15
N LYS A 177 28.61 -1.21 -4.01
CA LYS A 177 28.25 -2.62 -3.81
C LYS A 177 29.45 -3.55 -3.89
N GLU A 178 30.31 -3.39 -4.89
CA GLU A 178 31.52 -4.20 -5.07
C GLU A 178 32.48 -4.02 -3.89
N ASN A 179 32.72 -2.78 -3.46
CA ASN A 179 33.56 -2.48 -2.31
C ASN A 179 32.99 -3.08 -1.01
N ALA A 180 31.67 -3.01 -0.81
CA ALA A 180 31.03 -3.61 0.36
C ALA A 180 31.21 -5.14 0.38
N LEU A 181 30.98 -5.81 -0.76
CA LEU A 181 31.16 -7.26 -0.87
C LEU A 181 32.60 -7.71 -0.62
N ALA A 182 33.59 -6.93 -1.10
CA ALA A 182 34.99 -7.22 -0.83
C ALA A 182 35.33 -6.98 0.65
N HIS A 183 34.94 -5.84 1.21
CA HIS A 183 35.23 -5.44 2.58
C HIS A 183 34.67 -6.42 3.63
N PHE A 184 33.41 -6.84 3.46
CA PHE A 184 32.73 -7.71 4.42
C PHE A 184 33.16 -9.20 4.35
N LYS A 185 34.06 -9.57 3.44
CA LYS A 185 34.73 -10.89 3.49
C LYS A 185 35.84 -10.93 4.54
N GLU A 186 36.45 -9.78 4.82
CA GLU A 186 37.62 -9.66 5.70
C GLU A 186 37.27 -8.97 7.03
N ASN A 187 36.18 -8.20 7.07
CA ASN A 187 35.82 -7.36 8.21
C ASN A 187 34.34 -7.48 8.56
N ASP A 188 34.01 -7.42 9.85
CA ASP A 188 32.61 -7.47 10.32
C ASP A 188 31.90 -6.10 10.32
N ARG A 189 32.66 -5.00 10.22
CA ARG A 189 32.16 -3.63 10.37
C ARG A 189 32.66 -2.74 9.24
N GLY A 190 31.77 -1.89 8.73
CA GLY A 190 32.08 -0.90 7.69
C GLY A 190 31.08 0.25 7.71
N GLN A 191 31.46 1.37 7.11
CA GLN A 191 30.60 2.55 6.98
C GLN A 191 30.45 2.94 5.50
N LEU A 192 29.22 3.25 5.09
CA LEU A 192 28.90 3.71 3.75
C LEU A 192 28.59 5.21 3.79
N ILE A 193 29.54 6.03 3.33
CA ILE A 193 29.38 7.49 3.29
C ILE A 193 28.94 7.89 1.89
N MET A 194 27.76 8.50 1.81
CA MET A 194 27.16 8.97 0.55
C MET A 194 26.47 10.31 0.80
N ALA A 195 26.64 11.25 -0.14
CA ALA A 195 26.01 12.56 -0.05
C ALA A 195 24.45 12.45 -0.08
N PRO A 196 23.71 13.42 0.51
CA PRO A 196 22.25 13.44 0.44
C PRO A 196 21.71 13.35 -1.00
N GLY A 197 20.60 12.63 -1.20
CA GLY A 197 19.98 12.46 -2.52
C GLY A 197 20.67 11.48 -3.49
N THR A 198 21.86 10.96 -3.17
CA THR A 198 22.59 10.02 -4.06
C THR A 198 22.07 8.58 -4.02
N GLY A 199 21.09 8.28 -3.16
CA GLY A 199 20.41 6.99 -3.11
C GLY A 199 20.92 6.00 -2.06
N LYS A 200 21.47 6.47 -0.94
CA LYS A 200 22.00 5.63 0.16
C LYS A 200 21.09 4.47 0.57
N THR A 201 19.80 4.71 0.72
CA THR A 201 18.78 3.70 1.09
C THR A 201 18.61 2.63 0.00
N PHE A 202 18.61 3.04 -1.27
CA PHE A 202 18.51 2.10 -2.38
C PHE A 202 19.81 1.29 -2.55
N THR A 203 20.97 1.92 -2.33
CA THR A 203 22.27 1.26 -2.39
C THR A 203 22.43 0.21 -1.29
N SER A 204 22.01 0.50 -0.05
CA SER A 204 22.08 -0.48 1.05
C SER A 204 21.18 -1.70 0.83
N LEU A 205 20.01 -1.53 0.21
CA LEU A 205 19.18 -2.64 -0.26
C LEU A 205 19.94 -3.53 -1.24
N LYS A 206 20.58 -2.95 -2.27
CA LYS A 206 21.33 -3.71 -3.27
C LYS A 206 22.60 -4.38 -2.74
N ILE A 207 23.21 -3.81 -1.71
CA ILE A 207 24.30 -4.46 -0.96
C ILE A 207 23.76 -5.68 -0.22
N SER A 208 22.65 -5.53 0.50
CA SER A 208 22.04 -6.61 1.28
C SER A 208 21.55 -7.76 0.38
N GLU A 209 20.92 -7.46 -0.75
CA GLU A 209 20.53 -8.43 -1.78
C GLU A 209 21.74 -9.18 -2.39
N ALA A 210 22.92 -8.55 -2.45
CA ALA A 210 24.11 -9.19 -2.96
C ALA A 210 24.75 -10.10 -1.90
N LEU A 211 24.85 -9.63 -0.66
CA LEU A 211 25.30 -10.43 0.49
C LEU A 211 24.40 -11.64 0.76
N SER A 212 23.09 -11.54 0.47
CA SER A 212 22.17 -12.65 0.66
C SER A 212 22.39 -13.80 -0.32
N LYS A 213 23.04 -13.56 -1.46
CA LYS A 213 23.31 -14.62 -2.46
C LYS A 213 24.40 -15.60 -2.02
N ASP A 214 25.26 -15.17 -1.11
CA ASP A 214 26.34 -16.00 -0.57
C ASP A 214 25.89 -16.86 0.62
N LYS A 215 24.61 -16.77 1.03
CA LYS A 215 24.05 -17.56 2.13
C LYS A 215 22.96 -18.49 1.63
N ASP A 216 23.02 -19.73 2.08
CA ASP A 216 21.92 -20.67 1.93
C ASP A 216 20.81 -20.34 2.93
N GLY A 217 19.57 -20.19 2.43
CA GLY A 217 18.40 -19.92 3.25
C GLY A 217 18.10 -18.42 3.49
N PRO A 218 17.23 -18.09 4.45
CA PRO A 218 16.74 -16.72 4.64
C PRO A 218 17.82 -15.77 5.19
N PHE A 219 18.01 -14.64 4.52
CA PHE A 219 18.91 -13.58 4.93
C PHE A 219 18.20 -12.56 5.83
N LYS A 220 18.53 -12.55 7.12
CA LYS A 220 17.90 -11.67 8.12
C LYS A 220 18.65 -10.33 8.17
N VAL A 221 17.93 -9.23 8.00
CA VAL A 221 18.48 -7.86 8.03
C VAL A 221 17.77 -7.05 9.11
N LEU A 222 18.53 -6.29 9.89
CA LEU A 222 18.01 -5.30 10.84
C LEU A 222 18.29 -3.89 10.30
N TYR A 223 17.23 -3.17 9.93
CA TYR A 223 17.32 -1.80 9.43
C TYR A 223 16.92 -0.81 10.53
N LEU A 224 17.90 -0.10 11.11
CA LEU A 224 17.67 0.87 12.19
C LEU A 224 17.55 2.28 11.62
N VAL A 225 16.55 3.03 12.08
CA VAL A 225 16.22 4.37 11.57
C VAL A 225 15.67 5.24 12.71
N PRO A 226 15.97 6.56 12.75
CA PRO A 226 15.58 7.41 13.88
C PRO A 226 14.13 7.89 13.87
N SER A 227 13.36 7.68 12.79
CA SER A 227 11.98 8.16 12.65
C SER A 227 11.12 7.17 11.87
N ILE A 228 9.85 7.06 12.24
CA ILE A 228 8.84 6.20 11.59
C ILE A 228 8.65 6.59 10.13
N GLN A 229 8.64 7.89 9.81
CA GLN A 229 8.47 8.37 8.43
C GLN A 229 9.63 7.95 7.50
N LEU A 230 10.77 7.56 8.07
CA LEU A 230 11.92 7.07 7.29
C LEU A 230 11.93 5.54 7.18
N LEU A 231 10.99 4.84 7.83
CA LEU A 231 10.78 3.39 7.74
C LEU A 231 9.85 3.03 6.58
N THR A 232 8.95 3.94 6.21
CA THR A 232 7.94 3.82 5.16
C THR A 232 8.50 3.99 3.75
#